data_AF-A0A0D9WVV0-F1
#
_entry.id   AF-A0A0D9WVV0-F1
#
_cell.length_a   1.000
_cell.length_b   1.000
_cell.length_c   1.000
_cell.angle_alpha   90.00
_cell.angle_beta   90.00
_cell.angle_gamma   90.00
#
_symmetry.space_group_name_H-M   'P 1'
#
loop_
_entity.id
_entity.type
_entity.pdbx_description
1 polymer ?
#
loop_
_entity_poly.entity_id
_entity_poly.type
_entity_poly.pdbx_seq_one_letter_code
_entity_poly.pdbx_strand_id
1 'polypeptide(L)'
;MPLRLRGGGGSKRGMPAPPTMTPKAVIHQKYDAKACYSVEEVREAVDGGCPGLALPQQTRSVYRCKLEIPGLAVVTPGTFVRKKDAEQAAAQIALDKLGIQPTANAPSTPEEAWDELIARISSFFADENFPSSSHPLIGHMCVTFRRTGDRFGMIPLSAIAACDVKVNTLCKLVDPKAEFDPLLVLSLIYNAAKKSPGVSVSDSNLWVRNQKPYSPEAVDVALQRWTSIMNPIEVDGIFVPCVMEDEPKTMTLTLSHNEHYMGDIVSNLSASDSSLAVVSRTVGKASSEIRLYFSSPNVQFVSEMSNNGVASLGDSNMECSLHQKLSKKSLMHTTVPTAVLYDGSITDFDSRLYRFDIGTCLEVIEHVEEEQASLFGDVVLSSFCPTVLIVSTPNYEYNPILQRSAMPNKEEEPEENTGPCKFRNHDHKFEWTRAQFQHWATGLAEKHNYSVEFSGVGGSGEEPGFASQIAVFRRMAPSQEVCQDGGKNV
;
A
#
# COMPACT_ATOMS: atom_id res chain seq x y z
N MET A 1 50.45 5.16 -0.87
CA MET A 1 50.33 3.76 -1.32
C MET A 1 48.86 3.42 -1.45
N PRO A 2 48.35 3.01 -2.62
CA PRO A 2 46.94 2.70 -2.78
C PRO A 2 46.69 1.26 -2.29
N LEU A 3 45.76 1.11 -1.35
CA LEU A 3 45.29 -0.19 -0.89
C LEU A 3 44.16 -0.68 -1.82
N ARG A 4 44.44 -1.81 -2.49
CA ARG A 4 43.53 -2.57 -3.35
C ARG A 4 42.25 -2.96 -2.60
N LEU A 5 41.11 -2.50 -3.09
CA LEU A 5 39.81 -3.10 -2.77
C LEU A 5 39.65 -4.40 -3.58
N ARG A 6 39.52 -5.52 -2.86
CA ARG A 6 39.12 -6.82 -3.40
C ARG A 6 37.64 -6.77 -3.78
N GLY A 7 37.32 -7.03 -5.04
CA GLY A 7 35.95 -7.23 -5.50
C GLY A 7 35.34 -8.48 -4.87
N GLY A 8 34.30 -8.28 -4.04
CA GLY A 8 33.37 -9.33 -3.65
C GLY A 8 32.18 -9.30 -4.61
N GLY A 9 31.98 -10.41 -5.34
CA GLY A 9 30.82 -10.60 -6.20
C GLY A 9 29.53 -10.67 -5.38
N GLY A 10 28.79 -9.57 -5.35
CA GLY A 10 27.42 -9.52 -4.82
C GLY A 10 26.45 -10.12 -5.83
N SER A 11 25.87 -11.26 -5.47
CA SER A 11 24.74 -11.87 -6.16
C SER A 11 23.58 -10.87 -6.21
N LYS A 12 23.20 -10.41 -7.41
CA LYS A 12 21.98 -9.62 -7.64
C LYS A 12 20.78 -10.43 -7.13
N ARG A 13 20.26 -10.12 -5.93
CA ARG A 13 18.92 -10.55 -5.53
C ARG A 13 17.94 -9.70 -6.32
N GLY A 14 17.24 -10.32 -7.26
CA GLY A 14 16.20 -9.69 -8.06
C GLY A 14 15.07 -9.18 -7.18
N MET A 15 14.45 -8.09 -7.63
CA MET A 15 13.23 -7.53 -7.04
C MET A 15 12.13 -8.59 -6.92
N PRO A 16 11.23 -8.50 -5.92
CA PRO A 16 10.07 -9.37 -5.86
C PRO A 16 9.21 -9.15 -7.12
N ALA A 17 8.96 -10.25 -7.84
CA ALA A 17 8.10 -10.23 -9.02
C ALA A 17 6.68 -9.76 -8.66
N PRO A 18 5.95 -9.09 -9.57
CA PRO A 18 4.56 -8.72 -9.36
C PRO A 18 3.71 -9.93 -8.97
N PRO A 19 2.59 -9.76 -8.25
CA PRO A 19 1.78 -10.87 -7.76
C PRO A 19 1.21 -11.67 -8.95
N THR A 20 1.92 -12.74 -9.32
CA THR A 20 1.51 -13.66 -10.38
C THR A 20 0.29 -14.44 -9.88
N MET A 21 -0.79 -14.42 -10.66
CA MET A 21 -1.95 -15.27 -10.38
C MET A 21 -1.50 -16.72 -10.26
N THR A 22 -1.93 -17.41 -9.20
CA THR A 22 -1.56 -18.82 -9.01
C THR A 22 -2.14 -19.68 -10.14
N PRO A 23 -1.48 -20.76 -10.57
CA PRO A 23 -1.97 -21.66 -11.62
C PRO A 23 -3.43 -22.10 -11.45
N LYS A 24 -3.83 -22.40 -10.21
CA LYS A 24 -5.23 -22.75 -9.87
C LYS A 24 -6.21 -21.61 -10.17
N ALA A 25 -5.82 -20.36 -9.88
CA ALA A 25 -6.65 -19.18 -10.15
C ALA A 25 -6.84 -18.94 -11.65
N VAL A 26 -5.81 -19.19 -12.47
CA VAL A 26 -5.89 -19.08 -13.95
C VAL A 26 -6.84 -20.13 -14.52
N ILE A 27 -6.75 -21.38 -14.06
CA ILE A 27 -7.68 -22.44 -14.46
C ILE A 27 -9.12 -22.11 -14.03
N HIS A 28 -9.32 -21.63 -12.81
CA HIS A 28 -10.64 -21.24 -12.32
C HIS A 28 -11.21 -20.03 -13.08
N GLN A 29 -10.39 -19.05 -13.46
CA GLN A 29 -10.84 -17.92 -14.26
C GLN A 29 -11.32 -18.35 -15.65
N LYS A 30 -10.66 -19.33 -16.27
CA LYS A 30 -10.95 -19.75 -17.65
C LYS A 30 -12.05 -20.80 -17.75
N TYR A 31 -12.14 -21.71 -16.78
CA TYR A 31 -13.04 -22.86 -16.83
C TYR A 31 -14.10 -22.84 -15.72
N ASP A 32 -13.93 -22.00 -14.70
CA ASP A 32 -14.85 -21.79 -13.59
C ASP A 32 -15.35 -23.12 -12.98
N ALA A 33 -16.67 -23.30 -12.81
CA ALA A 33 -17.27 -24.52 -12.27
C ALA A 33 -17.01 -25.80 -13.10
N LYS A 34 -16.40 -25.69 -14.30
CA LYS A 34 -16.06 -26.85 -15.15
C LYS A 34 -14.69 -27.46 -14.81
N ALA A 35 -13.92 -26.84 -13.92
CA ALA A 35 -12.66 -27.39 -13.43
C ALA A 35 -12.86 -28.15 -12.12
N CYS A 36 -12.71 -29.48 -12.16
CA CYS A 36 -12.87 -30.34 -10.99
C CYS A 36 -11.51 -30.83 -10.47
N TYR A 37 -11.22 -30.56 -9.20
CA TYR A 37 -10.01 -31.03 -8.51
C TYR A 37 -10.39 -32.19 -7.58
N SER A 38 -9.74 -33.34 -7.76
CA SER A 38 -9.87 -34.52 -6.89
C SER A 38 -8.53 -34.80 -6.22
N VAL A 39 -8.46 -34.67 -4.89
CA VAL A 39 -7.23 -34.90 -4.12
C VAL A 39 -7.29 -36.28 -3.46
N GLU A 40 -6.31 -37.12 -3.77
CA GLU A 40 -6.11 -38.44 -3.20
C GLU A 40 -5.06 -38.37 -2.08
N GLU A 41 -5.37 -38.93 -0.91
CA GLU A 41 -4.42 -39.06 0.19
C GLU A 41 -3.75 -40.43 0.15
N VAL A 42 -2.41 -40.44 0.15
CA VAL A 42 -1.56 -41.63 0.12
C VAL A 42 -0.73 -41.65 1.39
N ARG A 43 -0.61 -42.80 2.04
CA ARG A 43 0.25 -42.98 3.21
C ARG A 43 1.60 -43.53 2.76
N GLU A 44 2.68 -42.79 3.03
CA GLU A 44 4.06 -43.23 2.75
C GLU A 44 4.77 -43.57 4.05
N ALA A 45 5.58 -44.63 4.04
CA ALA A 45 6.47 -44.95 5.16
C ALA A 45 7.62 -43.93 5.20
N VAL A 46 7.96 -43.46 6.40
CA VAL A 46 9.15 -42.61 6.60
C VAL A 46 10.37 -43.54 6.61
N ASP A 47 11.29 -43.37 5.65
CA ASP A 47 12.53 -44.16 5.58
C ASP A 47 13.37 -43.93 6.84
N GLY A 48 13.66 -45.03 7.55
CA GLY A 48 14.38 -45.03 8.83
C GLY A 48 14.08 -46.23 9.75
N GLY A 49 13.18 -47.13 9.38
CA GLY A 49 12.82 -48.29 10.21
C GLY A 49 13.75 -49.50 10.03
N CYS A 50 14.47 -49.89 11.07
CA CYS A 50 15.14 -51.19 11.14
C CYS A 50 14.10 -52.33 11.03
N PRO A 51 14.24 -53.28 10.09
CA PRO A 51 13.33 -54.41 9.99
C PRO A 51 13.50 -55.32 11.23
N GLY A 52 12.43 -55.50 12.02
CA GLY A 52 12.39 -56.46 13.14
C GLY A 52 11.79 -55.96 14.47
N LEU A 53 11.40 -54.69 14.59
CA LEU A 53 10.77 -54.15 15.81
C LEU A 53 9.25 -53.98 15.62
N ALA A 54 8.45 -54.53 16.55
CA ALA A 54 7.00 -54.40 16.59
C ALA A 54 6.54 -53.03 17.14
N LEU A 55 7.01 -51.94 16.53
CA LEU A 55 6.56 -50.58 16.81
C LEU A 55 5.79 -50.04 15.59
N PRO A 56 4.70 -49.26 15.78
CA PRO A 56 3.94 -48.70 14.66
C PRO A 56 4.87 -47.81 13.82
N GLN A 57 5.11 -48.20 12.57
CA GLN A 57 5.91 -47.43 11.64
C GLN A 57 5.26 -46.06 11.42
N GLN A 58 6.04 -44.99 11.57
CA GLN A 58 5.57 -43.62 11.34
C GLN A 58 5.22 -43.48 9.85
N THR A 59 3.93 -43.41 9.53
CA THR A 59 3.44 -43.12 8.18
C THR A 59 3.16 -41.63 8.05
N ARG A 60 3.64 -41.01 6.98
CA ARG A 60 3.26 -39.63 6.61
C ARG A 60 2.15 -39.65 5.58
N SER A 61 1.11 -38.83 5.78
CA SER A 61 0.10 -38.57 4.75
C SER A 61 0.68 -37.61 3.71
N VAL A 62 0.67 -38.02 2.45
CA VAL A 62 1.01 -37.22 1.28
C VAL A 62 -0.15 -37.21 0.30
N TYR A 63 -0.16 -36.29 -0.65
CA TYR A 63 -1.31 -36.00 -1.49
C TYR A 63 -0.95 -36.03 -2.97
N ARG A 64 -1.85 -36.59 -3.79
CA ARG A 64 -1.82 -36.52 -5.24
C ARG A 64 -3.09 -35.80 -5.71
N CYS A 65 -3.04 -35.04 -6.79
CA CYS A 65 -4.22 -34.35 -7.30
C CYS A 65 -4.49 -34.74 -8.75
N LYS A 66 -5.76 -34.99 -9.06
CA LYS A 66 -6.31 -35.11 -10.41
C LYS A 66 -7.13 -33.87 -10.72
N LEU A 67 -6.84 -33.21 -11.83
CA LEU A 67 -7.60 -32.10 -12.39
C LEU A 67 -8.31 -32.55 -13.66
N GLU A 68 -9.63 -32.38 -13.70
CA GLU A 68 -10.45 -32.60 -14.88
C GLU A 68 -11.03 -31.27 -15.36
N ILE A 69 -10.75 -30.94 -16.62
CA ILE A 69 -11.29 -29.78 -17.34
C ILE A 69 -11.82 -30.25 -18.70
N PRO A 70 -12.70 -29.47 -19.37
CA PRO A 70 -13.25 -29.86 -20.66
C PRO A 70 -12.14 -30.17 -21.69
N GLY A 71 -12.04 -31.44 -22.09
CA GLY A 71 -11.06 -31.90 -23.08
C GLY A 71 -9.67 -32.26 -22.54
N LEU A 72 -9.41 -32.16 -21.24
CA LEU A 72 -8.12 -32.55 -20.65
C LEU A 72 -8.27 -33.08 -19.21
N ALA A 73 -7.63 -34.21 -18.94
CA ALA A 73 -7.47 -34.75 -17.58
C ALA A 73 -5.98 -34.85 -17.24
N VAL A 74 -5.62 -34.39 -16.05
CA VAL A 74 -4.23 -34.32 -15.57
C VAL A 74 -4.14 -34.93 -14.18
N VAL A 75 -3.08 -35.72 -13.94
CA VAL A 75 -2.74 -36.29 -12.64
C VAL A 75 -1.31 -35.89 -12.31
N THR A 76 -1.05 -35.49 -11.07
CA THR A 76 0.31 -35.14 -10.66
C THR A 76 1.24 -36.37 -10.64
N PRO A 77 2.47 -36.26 -11.18
CA PRO A 77 3.38 -37.41 -11.30
C PRO A 77 4.00 -37.86 -9.96
N GLY A 78 3.97 -37.00 -8.94
CA GLY A 78 4.49 -37.28 -7.59
C GLY A 78 3.46 -37.02 -6.48
N THR A 79 3.94 -37.18 -5.25
CA THR A 79 3.20 -36.93 -4.01
C THR A 79 3.68 -35.65 -3.33
N PHE A 80 2.78 -34.94 -2.67
CA PHE A 80 3.05 -33.64 -2.02
C PHE A 80 2.67 -33.68 -0.55
N VAL A 81 3.40 -32.97 0.31
CA VAL A 81 3.10 -32.92 1.76
C VAL A 81 1.83 -32.13 2.06
N ARG A 82 1.47 -31.16 1.21
CA ARG A 82 0.29 -30.29 1.39
C ARG A 82 -0.71 -30.48 0.25
N LYS A 83 -2.00 -30.57 0.58
CA LYS A 83 -3.11 -30.64 -0.39
C LYS A 83 -3.06 -29.50 -1.41
N LYS A 84 -2.82 -28.27 -0.92
CA LYS A 84 -2.74 -27.06 -1.76
C LYS A 84 -1.64 -27.15 -2.82
N ASP A 85 -0.50 -27.75 -2.50
CA ASP A 85 0.62 -27.87 -3.44
C ASP A 85 0.30 -28.88 -4.54
N ALA A 86 -0.36 -29.99 -4.19
CA ALA A 86 -0.82 -30.98 -5.17
C ALA A 86 -1.82 -30.36 -6.17
N GLU A 87 -2.76 -29.54 -5.70
CA GLU A 87 -3.73 -28.84 -6.55
C GLU A 87 -3.04 -27.82 -7.48
N GLN A 88 -2.09 -27.04 -6.97
CA GLN A 88 -1.34 -26.07 -7.78
C GLN A 88 -0.46 -26.77 -8.82
N ALA A 89 0.16 -27.89 -8.48
CA ALA A 89 0.94 -28.69 -9.42
C ALA A 89 0.05 -29.30 -10.53
N ALA A 90 -1.13 -29.81 -10.19
CA ALA A 90 -2.09 -30.30 -11.19
C ALA A 90 -2.54 -29.19 -12.16
N ALA A 91 -2.82 -28.00 -11.61
CA ALA A 91 -3.17 -26.82 -12.40
C ALA A 91 -2.04 -26.37 -13.32
N GLN A 92 -0.79 -26.35 -12.84
CA GLN A 92 0.37 -25.98 -13.65
C GLN A 92 0.57 -26.96 -14.83
N ILE A 93 0.50 -28.27 -14.59
CA ILE A 93 0.65 -29.27 -15.66
C ILE A 93 -0.49 -29.14 -16.69
N ALA A 94 -1.71 -28.78 -16.27
CA ALA A 94 -2.81 -28.53 -17.19
C ALA A 94 -2.57 -27.27 -18.04
N LEU A 95 -2.05 -26.20 -17.45
CA LEU A 95 -1.67 -24.99 -18.17
C LEU A 95 -0.58 -25.27 -19.21
N ASP A 96 0.45 -26.02 -18.83
CA ASP A 96 1.55 -26.40 -19.73
C ASP A 96 1.04 -27.23 -20.93
N LYS A 97 0.15 -28.20 -20.68
CA LYS A 97 -0.46 -29.04 -21.73
C LYS A 97 -1.41 -28.28 -22.65
N LEU A 98 -2.05 -27.23 -22.15
CA LEU A 98 -2.90 -26.35 -22.94
C LEU A 98 -2.12 -25.25 -23.66
N GLY A 99 -0.81 -25.14 -23.43
CA GLY A 99 0.02 -24.06 -23.94
C GLY A 99 -0.39 -22.68 -23.38
N ILE A 100 -1.07 -22.65 -22.24
CA ILE A 100 -1.50 -21.42 -21.58
C ILE A 100 -0.40 -20.98 -20.63
N GLN A 101 0.31 -19.91 -20.96
CA GLN A 101 1.23 -19.29 -20.01
C GLN A 101 0.42 -18.61 -18.88
N PRO A 102 0.81 -18.75 -17.60
CA PRO A 102 0.13 -18.10 -16.46
C PRO A 102 0.10 -16.57 -16.54
N THR A 103 0.88 -15.97 -17.43
CA THR A 103 0.80 -14.56 -17.79
C THR A 103 -0.38 -14.34 -18.73
N ALA A 104 -1.59 -14.32 -18.18
CA ALA A 104 -2.72 -13.74 -18.90
C ALA A 104 -2.47 -12.23 -19.07
N ASN A 105 -1.82 -11.85 -20.18
CA ASN A 105 -1.74 -10.49 -20.74
C ASN A 105 -1.51 -9.36 -19.73
N ALA A 106 -0.58 -9.53 -18.78
CA ALA A 106 -0.05 -8.37 -18.07
C ALA A 106 0.96 -7.70 -19.01
N PRO A 107 0.80 -6.40 -19.33
CA PRO A 107 1.74 -5.71 -20.19
C PRO A 107 3.15 -5.81 -19.58
N SER A 108 4.09 -6.26 -20.41
CA SER A 108 5.45 -6.58 -20.02
C SER A 108 6.40 -5.40 -20.19
N THR A 109 5.97 -4.39 -20.96
CA THR A 109 6.69 -3.13 -21.14
C THR A 109 5.82 -1.92 -20.79
N PRO A 110 6.44 -0.76 -20.45
CA PRO A 110 5.71 0.49 -20.25
C PRO A 110 4.87 0.91 -21.45
N GLU A 111 5.32 0.62 -22.67
CA GLU A 111 4.58 0.93 -23.91
C GLU A 111 3.32 0.07 -24.04
N GLU A 112 3.43 -1.24 -23.79
CA GLU A 112 2.26 -2.13 -23.76
C GLU A 112 1.26 -1.70 -22.68
N ALA A 113 1.76 -1.27 -21.52
CA ALA A 113 0.92 -0.78 -20.43
C ALA A 113 0.22 0.54 -20.79
N TRP A 114 0.89 1.40 -21.55
CA TRP A 114 0.35 2.65 -22.06
C TRP A 114 -0.75 2.42 -23.09
N ASP A 115 -0.55 1.50 -24.04
CA ASP A 115 -1.54 1.16 -25.05
C ASP A 115 -2.78 0.48 -24.42
N GLU A 116 -2.57 -0.41 -23.45
CA GLU A 116 -3.65 -1.04 -22.69
C GLU A 116 -4.41 0.00 -21.83
N LEU A 117 -3.72 1.02 -21.31
CA LEU A 117 -4.36 2.12 -20.59
C LEU A 117 -5.27 2.95 -21.51
N ILE A 118 -4.81 3.28 -22.72
CA ILE A 118 -5.62 3.95 -23.75
C ILE A 118 -6.84 3.09 -24.11
N ALA A 119 -6.63 1.80 -24.38
CA ALA A 119 -7.72 0.89 -24.71
C ALA A 119 -8.74 0.78 -23.57
N ARG A 120 -8.28 0.71 -22.33
CA ARG A 120 -9.13 0.65 -21.14
C ARG A 120 -9.97 1.92 -20.97
N ILE A 121 -9.36 3.10 -21.10
CA ILE A 121 -10.09 4.37 -21.00
C ILE A 121 -11.10 4.48 -22.16
N SER A 122 -10.70 4.17 -23.39
CA SER A 122 -11.61 4.16 -24.54
C SER A 122 -12.80 3.23 -24.30
N SER A 123 -12.60 2.05 -23.70
CA SER A 123 -13.69 1.10 -23.42
C SER A 123 -14.78 1.65 -22.49
N PHE A 124 -14.47 2.58 -21.60
CA PHE A 124 -15.48 3.19 -20.72
C PHE A 124 -16.43 4.11 -21.47
N PHE A 125 -16.02 4.67 -22.62
CA PHE A 125 -16.78 5.68 -23.35
C PHE A 125 -17.25 5.18 -24.72
N ALA A 126 -16.42 4.45 -25.44
CA ALA A 126 -16.71 4.00 -26.81
C ALA A 126 -17.63 2.77 -26.88
N ASP A 127 -17.76 1.99 -25.79
CA ASP A 127 -18.66 0.84 -25.74
C ASP A 127 -20.08 1.28 -25.36
N GLU A 128 -21.02 1.18 -26.32
CA GLU A 128 -22.45 1.48 -26.12
C GLU A 128 -23.09 0.59 -25.04
N ASN A 129 -22.53 -0.58 -24.75
CA ASN A 129 -23.04 -1.47 -23.71
C ASN A 129 -22.47 -1.15 -22.32
N PHE A 130 -21.46 -0.28 -22.21
CA PHE A 130 -20.83 0.05 -20.94
C PHE A 130 -21.82 0.59 -19.90
N PRO A 131 -22.78 1.49 -20.23
CA PRO A 131 -23.83 1.93 -19.29
C PRO A 131 -24.66 0.80 -18.66
N SER A 132 -24.73 -0.36 -19.32
CA SER A 132 -25.41 -1.57 -18.84
C SER A 132 -24.50 -2.49 -18.01
N SER A 133 -23.21 -2.20 -17.89
CA SER A 133 -22.26 -3.02 -17.13
C SER A 133 -22.43 -2.88 -15.61
N SER A 134 -21.80 -3.75 -14.83
CA SER A 134 -21.74 -3.68 -13.36
C SER A 134 -20.58 -2.85 -12.83
N HIS A 135 -19.90 -2.08 -13.68
CA HIS A 135 -18.69 -1.35 -13.31
C HIS A 135 -19.01 -0.19 -12.34
N PRO A 136 -18.22 0.03 -11.26
CA PRO A 136 -18.49 1.11 -10.28
C PRO A 136 -18.56 2.52 -10.88
N LEU A 137 -17.82 2.76 -11.97
CA LEU A 137 -17.85 4.04 -12.71
C LEU A 137 -19.25 4.40 -13.21
N ILE A 138 -20.14 3.42 -13.43
CA ILE A 138 -21.53 3.69 -13.84
C ILE A 138 -22.27 4.51 -12.79
N GLY A 139 -22.02 4.29 -11.49
CA GLY A 139 -22.60 5.13 -10.44
C GLY A 139 -22.21 6.60 -10.60
N HIS A 140 -20.96 6.88 -10.96
CA HIS A 140 -20.47 8.22 -11.25
C HIS A 140 -21.11 8.82 -12.51
N MET A 141 -21.22 8.02 -13.59
CA MET A 141 -21.83 8.45 -14.84
C MET A 141 -23.31 8.76 -14.66
N CYS A 142 -24.07 7.94 -13.91
CA CYS A 142 -25.49 8.15 -13.66
C CYS A 142 -25.79 9.51 -13.02
N VAL A 143 -24.97 9.96 -12.06
CA VAL A 143 -25.12 11.30 -11.47
C VAL A 143 -24.96 12.38 -12.53
N THR A 144 -24.02 12.20 -13.45
CA THR A 144 -23.70 13.19 -14.48
C THR A 144 -24.68 13.17 -15.65
N PHE A 145 -25.39 12.06 -15.89
CA PHE A 145 -26.50 11.98 -16.86
C PHE A 145 -27.76 12.69 -16.36
N ARG A 146 -27.91 12.94 -15.06
CA ARG A 146 -29.03 13.72 -14.51
C ARG A 146 -28.83 15.24 -14.64
N ARG A 147 -27.62 15.67 -14.98
CA ARG A 147 -27.29 17.09 -15.15
C ARG A 147 -27.81 17.62 -16.48
N THR A 148 -28.06 18.92 -16.56
CA THR A 148 -28.49 19.60 -17.78
C THR A 148 -27.36 20.46 -18.36
N GLY A 149 -27.43 20.73 -19.68
CA GLY A 149 -26.49 21.59 -20.38
C GLY A 149 -25.10 20.98 -20.55
N ASP A 150 -24.07 21.84 -20.53
CA ASP A 150 -22.70 21.48 -20.89
C ASP A 150 -22.06 20.44 -19.98
N ARG A 151 -22.59 20.23 -18.76
CA ARG A 151 -22.08 19.28 -17.77
C ARG A 151 -22.67 17.86 -17.90
N PHE A 152 -23.56 17.64 -18.86
CA PHE A 152 -24.17 16.33 -19.09
C PHE A 152 -23.11 15.29 -19.49
N GLY A 153 -23.08 14.16 -18.78
CA GLY A 153 -22.19 13.03 -19.08
C GLY A 153 -20.68 13.31 -18.89
N MET A 154 -20.33 14.43 -18.25
CA MET A 154 -18.95 14.75 -17.88
C MET A 154 -18.66 14.19 -16.49
N ILE A 155 -17.64 13.32 -16.38
CA ILE A 155 -17.15 12.77 -15.10
C ILE A 155 -15.74 13.31 -14.79
N PRO A 156 -15.37 13.51 -13.50
CA PRO A 156 -14.03 13.94 -13.16
C PRO A 156 -13.04 12.80 -13.42
N LEU A 157 -11.84 13.09 -13.91
CA LEU A 157 -10.81 12.06 -14.15
C LEU A 157 -10.49 11.24 -12.89
N SER A 158 -10.55 11.86 -11.72
CA SER A 158 -10.37 11.21 -10.43
C SER A 158 -11.40 10.14 -10.11
N ALA A 159 -12.60 10.19 -10.71
CA ALA A 159 -13.56 9.10 -10.60
C ALA A 159 -13.05 7.81 -11.26
N ILE A 160 -12.35 7.92 -12.40
CA ILE A 160 -11.75 6.77 -13.08
C ILE A 160 -10.66 6.16 -12.19
N ALA A 161 -9.77 7.00 -11.64
CA ALA A 161 -8.72 6.56 -10.72
C ALA A 161 -9.30 5.92 -9.44
N ALA A 162 -10.43 6.44 -8.94
CA ALA A 162 -11.13 5.90 -7.77
C ALA A 162 -11.79 4.54 -8.01
N CYS A 163 -12.27 4.26 -9.22
CA CYS A 163 -13.14 3.11 -9.50
C CYS A 163 -12.43 1.93 -10.16
N ASP A 164 -11.36 2.16 -10.92
CA ASP A 164 -10.72 1.12 -11.70
C ASP A 164 -9.30 0.83 -11.20
N VAL A 165 -9.15 -0.33 -10.56
CA VAL A 165 -7.86 -0.82 -10.04
C VAL A 165 -6.88 -1.17 -11.17
N LYS A 166 -7.40 -1.61 -12.32
CA LYS A 166 -6.57 -1.94 -13.50
C LYS A 166 -5.94 -0.68 -14.07
N VAL A 167 -6.67 0.43 -14.14
CA VAL A 167 -6.12 1.75 -14.54
C VAL A 167 -4.94 2.13 -13.64
N ASN A 168 -5.09 2.05 -12.32
CA ASN A 168 -3.99 2.34 -11.40
C ASN A 168 -2.80 1.39 -11.60
N THR A 169 -3.06 0.11 -11.83
CA THR A 169 -2.02 -0.88 -12.09
C THR A 169 -1.26 -0.57 -13.38
N LEU A 170 -1.96 -0.18 -14.45
CA LEU A 170 -1.35 0.21 -15.71
C LEU A 170 -0.53 1.49 -15.56
N CYS A 171 -1.03 2.50 -14.84
CA CYS A 171 -0.27 3.71 -14.54
C CYS A 171 1.05 3.39 -13.81
N LYS A 172 1.04 2.46 -12.84
CA LYS A 172 2.25 1.98 -12.16
C LYS A 172 3.24 1.26 -13.09
N LEU A 173 2.72 0.49 -14.06
CA LEU A 173 3.54 -0.20 -15.05
C LEU A 173 4.15 0.77 -16.07
N VAL A 174 3.45 1.86 -16.40
CA VAL A 174 3.96 2.93 -17.26
C VAL A 174 5.04 3.75 -16.53
N ASP A 175 4.76 4.19 -15.30
CA ASP A 175 5.71 4.89 -14.45
C ASP A 175 5.56 4.43 -12.99
N PRO A 176 6.56 3.74 -12.40
CA PRO A 176 6.52 3.31 -11.01
C PRO A 176 6.26 4.43 -9.99
N LYS A 177 6.60 5.69 -10.31
CA LYS A 177 6.32 6.84 -9.44
C LYS A 177 4.82 7.07 -9.23
N ALA A 178 3.97 6.58 -10.14
CA ALA A 178 2.51 6.67 -10.03
C ALA A 178 1.96 5.90 -8.82
N GLU A 179 2.76 5.03 -8.19
CA GLU A 179 2.39 4.41 -6.92
C GLU A 179 2.28 5.41 -5.76
N PHE A 180 3.11 6.45 -5.78
CA PHE A 180 3.23 7.43 -4.69
C PHE A 180 2.66 8.79 -5.06
N ASP A 181 2.46 9.07 -6.35
CA ASP A 181 1.99 10.37 -6.84
C ASP A 181 0.62 10.25 -7.55
N PRO A 182 -0.49 10.62 -6.88
CA PRO A 182 -1.82 10.60 -7.48
C PRO A 182 -2.00 11.66 -8.58
N LEU A 183 -1.21 12.74 -8.59
CA LEU A 183 -1.25 13.73 -9.67
C LEU A 183 -0.62 13.17 -10.95
N LEU A 184 0.42 12.35 -10.83
CA LEU A 184 1.00 11.62 -11.95
C LEU A 184 0.00 10.61 -12.52
N VAL A 185 -0.74 9.89 -11.67
CA VAL A 185 -1.85 9.03 -12.12
C VAL A 185 -2.87 9.83 -12.93
N LEU A 186 -3.31 10.99 -12.44
CA LEU A 186 -4.24 11.84 -13.18
C LEU A 186 -3.65 12.36 -14.50
N SER A 187 -2.36 12.69 -14.54
CA SER A 187 -1.66 13.08 -15.76
C SER A 187 -1.65 11.97 -16.81
N LEU A 188 -1.33 10.75 -16.39
CA LEU A 188 -1.32 9.58 -17.27
C LEU A 188 -2.72 9.28 -17.82
N ILE A 189 -3.75 9.33 -16.96
CA ILE A 189 -5.15 9.13 -17.39
C ILE A 189 -5.57 10.26 -18.34
N TYR A 190 -5.24 11.51 -18.04
CA TYR A 190 -5.54 12.66 -18.91
C TYR A 190 -4.95 12.49 -20.31
N ASN A 191 -3.66 12.14 -20.39
CA ASN A 191 -2.96 11.97 -21.65
C ASN A 191 -3.42 10.72 -22.42
N ALA A 192 -3.75 9.64 -21.71
CA ALA A 192 -4.31 8.45 -22.32
C ALA A 192 -5.75 8.71 -22.82
N ALA A 193 -6.56 9.48 -22.09
CA ALA A 193 -7.89 9.91 -22.51
C ALA A 193 -7.84 10.82 -23.75
N LYS A 194 -6.84 11.72 -23.86
CA LYS A 194 -6.62 12.52 -25.08
C LYS A 194 -6.29 11.66 -26.31
N LYS A 195 -5.60 10.53 -26.12
CA LYS A 195 -5.28 9.57 -27.19
C LYS A 195 -6.37 8.52 -27.41
N SER A 196 -7.37 8.44 -26.53
CA SER A 196 -8.42 7.42 -26.57
C SER A 196 -9.48 7.76 -27.64
N PRO A 197 -9.75 6.85 -28.59
CA PRO A 197 -10.81 7.05 -29.57
C PRO A 197 -12.17 7.20 -28.87
N GLY A 198 -12.98 8.15 -29.34
CA GLY A 198 -14.33 8.39 -28.80
C GLY A 198 -14.38 9.12 -27.46
N VAL A 199 -13.24 9.56 -26.93
CA VAL A 199 -13.15 10.27 -25.64
C VAL A 199 -12.86 11.75 -25.88
N SER A 200 -13.50 12.62 -25.12
CA SER A 200 -13.21 14.06 -25.11
C SER A 200 -12.84 14.50 -23.71
N VAL A 201 -11.71 15.18 -23.60
CA VAL A 201 -11.18 15.74 -22.35
C VAL A 201 -11.17 17.26 -22.48
N SER A 202 -11.50 17.96 -21.41
CA SER A 202 -11.42 19.42 -21.41
C SER A 202 -9.99 19.91 -21.16
N ASP A 203 -9.60 20.98 -21.85
CA ASP A 203 -8.28 21.59 -21.70
C ASP A 203 -8.20 22.55 -20.49
N SER A 204 -9.34 23.02 -19.98
CA SER A 204 -9.41 23.98 -18.88
C SER A 204 -9.69 23.32 -17.52
N ASN A 205 -10.21 22.10 -17.51
CA ASN A 205 -10.61 21.36 -16.32
C ASN A 205 -10.49 19.84 -16.55
N LEU A 206 -10.21 19.06 -15.50
CA LEU A 206 -9.92 17.61 -15.60
C LEU A 206 -11.19 16.76 -15.77
N TRP A 207 -12.10 17.21 -16.63
CA TRP A 207 -13.31 16.48 -17.00
C TRP A 207 -13.06 15.62 -18.22
N VAL A 208 -13.69 14.45 -18.22
CA VAL A 208 -13.73 13.53 -19.35
C VAL A 208 -15.18 13.18 -19.68
N ARG A 209 -15.48 13.06 -20.97
CA ARG A 209 -16.79 12.67 -21.47
C ARG A 209 -16.67 11.84 -22.74
N ASN A 210 -17.77 11.19 -23.08
CA ASN A 210 -17.92 10.59 -24.40
C ASN A 210 -17.99 11.70 -25.48
N GLN A 211 -17.27 11.51 -26.58
CA GLN A 211 -17.30 12.40 -27.73
C GLN A 211 -18.66 12.33 -28.46
N LYS A 212 -19.24 11.12 -28.53
CA LYS A 212 -20.60 10.90 -29.04
C LYS A 212 -21.52 10.60 -27.85
N PRO A 213 -22.68 11.27 -27.70
CA PRO A 213 -23.61 10.90 -26.64
C PRO A 213 -24.03 9.43 -26.77
N TYR A 214 -24.19 8.75 -25.64
CA TYR A 214 -24.83 7.43 -25.61
C TYR A 214 -26.26 7.51 -26.13
N SER A 215 -26.77 6.38 -26.62
CA SER A 215 -28.18 6.29 -26.97
C SER A 215 -29.09 6.59 -25.77
N PRO A 216 -30.26 7.21 -25.97
CA PRO A 216 -31.23 7.43 -24.89
C PRO A 216 -31.56 6.15 -24.13
N GLU A 217 -31.66 5.02 -24.84
CA GLU A 217 -31.96 3.72 -24.25
C GLU A 217 -30.85 3.26 -23.29
N ALA A 218 -29.57 3.44 -23.65
CA ALA A 218 -28.44 3.08 -22.79
C ALA A 218 -28.37 3.96 -21.54
N VAL A 219 -28.70 5.25 -21.68
CA VAL A 219 -28.78 6.20 -20.54
C VAL A 219 -29.93 5.83 -19.60
N ASP A 220 -31.10 5.51 -20.15
CA ASP A 220 -32.27 5.12 -19.36
C ASP A 220 -32.01 3.84 -18.55
N VAL A 221 -31.36 2.83 -19.15
CA VAL A 221 -30.96 1.59 -18.45
C VAL A 221 -30.03 1.89 -17.27
N ALA A 222 -29.08 2.81 -17.45
CA ALA A 222 -28.18 3.21 -16.36
C ALA A 222 -28.92 3.98 -15.25
N LEU A 223 -29.83 4.88 -15.61
CA LEU A 223 -30.61 5.69 -14.66
C LEU A 223 -31.61 4.86 -13.84
N GLN A 224 -32.25 3.86 -14.44
CA GLN A 224 -33.23 2.98 -13.77
C GLN A 224 -32.65 2.28 -12.53
N ARG A 225 -31.35 1.95 -12.55
CA ARG A 225 -30.65 1.28 -11.45
C ARG A 225 -30.51 2.14 -10.18
N TRP A 226 -30.68 3.45 -10.28
CA TRP A 226 -30.36 4.41 -9.21
C TRP A 226 -31.53 5.33 -8.83
N THR A 227 -32.76 4.93 -9.11
CA THR A 227 -33.98 5.74 -8.95
C THR A 227 -34.37 6.04 -7.49
N SER A 228 -33.77 5.36 -6.51
CA SER A 228 -34.24 5.41 -5.11
C SER A 228 -33.60 6.47 -4.21
N ILE A 229 -32.62 7.24 -4.69
CA ILE A 229 -31.92 8.25 -3.87
C ILE A 229 -32.33 9.64 -4.33
N MET A 230 -33.29 10.24 -3.63
CA MET A 230 -33.78 11.61 -3.90
C MET A 230 -33.45 12.60 -2.79
N ASN A 231 -33.06 12.13 -1.61
CA ASN A 231 -32.75 12.99 -0.47
C ASN A 231 -31.22 13.22 -0.39
N PRO A 232 -30.79 14.42 0.05
CA PRO A 232 -29.39 14.66 0.40
C PRO A 232 -28.94 13.64 1.45
N ILE A 233 -27.72 13.12 1.29
CA ILE A 233 -27.12 12.18 2.23
C ILE A 233 -26.10 12.95 3.05
N GLU A 234 -26.22 12.85 4.38
CA GLU A 234 -25.21 13.38 5.29
C GLU A 234 -24.18 12.30 5.59
N VAL A 235 -22.91 12.63 5.42
CA VAL A 235 -21.79 11.73 5.68
C VAL A 235 -20.78 12.43 6.57
N ASP A 236 -20.46 11.83 7.72
CA ASP A 236 -19.41 12.36 8.57
C ASP A 236 -18.02 12.04 7.99
N GLY A 237 -17.15 13.04 8.00
CA GLY A 237 -15.79 12.98 7.52
C GLY A 237 -14.83 13.72 8.45
N ILE A 238 -13.54 13.60 8.17
CA ILE A 238 -12.48 14.28 8.91
C ILE A 238 -11.85 15.32 8.00
N PHE A 239 -11.91 16.58 8.40
CA PHE A 239 -11.14 17.66 7.79
C PHE A 239 -9.72 17.65 8.34
N VAL A 240 -8.74 17.51 7.46
CA VAL A 240 -7.33 17.67 7.82
C VAL A 240 -6.84 19.01 7.27
N PRO A 241 -6.57 20.00 8.14
CA PRO A 241 -6.08 21.30 7.71
C PRO A 241 -4.63 21.20 7.18
N CYS A 242 -4.27 22.09 6.26
CA CYS A 242 -2.91 22.19 5.73
C CYS A 242 -1.93 22.81 6.76
N VAL A 243 -2.45 23.62 7.68
CA VAL A 243 -1.66 24.25 8.75
C VAL A 243 -1.51 23.25 9.89
N MET A 244 -0.27 22.83 10.15
CA MET A 244 0.06 21.80 11.16
C MET A 244 -0.32 22.16 12.61
N GLU A 245 -0.58 23.44 12.87
CA GLU A 245 -1.00 23.95 14.18
C GLU A 245 -2.51 23.75 14.45
N ASP A 246 -3.30 23.45 13.41
CA ASP A 246 -4.72 23.16 13.53
C ASP A 246 -4.96 21.65 13.70
N GLU A 247 -5.76 21.28 14.69
CA GLU A 247 -6.18 19.88 14.88
C GLU A 247 -7.17 19.45 13.78
N PRO A 248 -7.17 18.15 13.38
CA PRO A 248 -8.20 17.60 12.50
C PRO A 248 -9.60 17.78 13.12
N LYS A 249 -10.56 18.19 12.30
CA LYS A 249 -11.93 18.49 12.74
C LYS A 249 -12.91 17.52 12.10
N THR A 250 -13.84 16.99 12.88
CA THR A 250 -14.99 16.30 12.31
C THR A 250 -15.85 17.29 11.52
N MET A 251 -16.25 16.90 10.32
CA MET A 251 -17.18 17.66 9.50
C MET A 251 -18.29 16.75 8.98
N THR A 252 -19.48 17.30 8.78
CA THR A 252 -20.58 16.60 8.12
C THR A 252 -20.68 17.11 6.68
N LEU A 253 -20.52 16.20 5.73
CA LEU A 253 -20.64 16.46 4.29
C LEU A 253 -22.07 16.20 3.85
N THR A 254 -22.73 17.21 3.31
CA THR A 254 -24.04 17.06 2.68
C THR A 254 -23.85 16.76 1.19
N LEU A 255 -24.14 15.53 0.78
CA LEU A 255 -24.02 15.10 -0.62
C LEU A 255 -25.31 15.43 -1.37
N SER A 256 -25.18 16.25 -2.40
CA SER A 256 -26.28 16.70 -3.23
C SER A 256 -26.69 15.62 -4.23
N HIS A 257 -27.97 15.55 -4.58
CA HIS A 257 -28.47 14.57 -5.57
C HIS A 257 -28.18 14.95 -7.03
N ASN A 258 -27.90 16.23 -7.29
CA ASN A 258 -27.67 16.79 -8.65
C ASN A 258 -26.21 17.15 -8.92
N GLU A 259 -25.38 17.20 -7.88
CA GLU A 259 -23.95 17.44 -8.02
C GLU A 259 -23.19 16.16 -7.73
N HIS A 260 -22.06 16.00 -8.40
CA HIS A 260 -21.18 14.87 -8.17
C HIS A 260 -20.55 15.02 -6.79
N TYR A 261 -20.57 13.98 -5.95
CA TYR A 261 -20.13 14.07 -4.54
C TYR A 261 -18.72 14.65 -4.36
N MET A 262 -17.80 14.39 -5.30
CA MET A 262 -16.45 14.99 -5.26
C MET A 262 -16.49 16.52 -5.32
N GLY A 263 -17.54 17.11 -5.91
CA GLY A 263 -17.83 18.54 -5.91
C GLY A 263 -18.25 19.06 -4.54
N ASP A 264 -19.17 18.34 -3.90
CA ASP A 264 -19.58 18.65 -2.52
C ASP A 264 -18.35 18.56 -1.58
N ILE A 265 -17.45 17.59 -1.78
CA ILE A 265 -16.20 17.49 -1.03
C ILE A 265 -15.28 18.68 -1.29
N VAL A 266 -14.93 18.99 -2.55
CA VAL A 266 -13.94 20.05 -2.82
C VAL A 266 -14.46 21.45 -2.54
N SER A 267 -15.78 21.67 -2.55
CA SER A 267 -16.37 22.95 -2.12
C SER A 267 -16.05 23.24 -0.65
N ASN A 268 -15.97 22.21 0.19
CA ASN A 268 -15.48 22.30 1.57
C ASN A 268 -13.95 22.46 1.67
N LEU A 269 -13.21 22.18 0.59
CA LEU A 269 -11.74 22.34 0.48
C LEU A 269 -11.33 23.61 -0.28
N SER A 270 -12.23 24.59 -0.43
CA SER A 270 -12.02 25.87 -1.14
C SER A 270 -11.81 25.76 -2.66
N ALA A 271 -12.20 24.65 -3.30
CA ALA A 271 -12.21 24.52 -4.76
C ALA A 271 -13.64 24.66 -5.32
N SER A 272 -13.76 25.28 -6.51
CA SER A 272 -15.06 25.57 -7.13
C SER A 272 -15.59 24.49 -8.07
N ASP A 273 -14.76 23.52 -8.47
CA ASP A 273 -15.11 22.51 -9.49
C ASP A 273 -14.64 21.10 -9.06
N SER A 274 -15.55 20.12 -9.13
CA SER A 274 -15.29 18.71 -8.82
C SER A 274 -14.21 18.04 -9.66
N SER A 275 -13.90 18.57 -10.85
CA SER A 275 -12.77 18.08 -11.65
C SER A 275 -11.42 18.31 -10.99
N LEU A 276 -11.33 19.27 -10.07
CA LEU A 276 -10.11 19.53 -9.31
C LEU A 276 -9.97 18.60 -8.10
N ALA A 277 -10.93 17.72 -7.84
CA ALA A 277 -10.78 16.73 -6.78
C ALA A 277 -9.66 15.74 -7.15
N VAL A 278 -8.73 15.50 -6.24
CA VAL A 278 -7.76 14.38 -6.33
C VAL A 278 -8.14 13.39 -5.25
N VAL A 279 -8.09 12.10 -5.58
CA VAL A 279 -8.44 11.03 -4.66
C VAL A 279 -7.23 10.15 -4.44
N SER A 280 -6.95 9.81 -3.18
CA SER A 280 -5.93 8.81 -2.86
C SER A 280 -6.41 7.40 -3.22
N ARG A 281 -5.47 6.46 -3.27
CA ARG A 281 -5.79 5.04 -3.08
C ARG A 281 -6.58 4.83 -1.78
N THR A 282 -7.36 3.76 -1.74
CA THR A 282 -8.00 3.33 -0.49
C THR A 282 -6.94 3.01 0.56
N VAL A 283 -7.14 3.54 1.76
CA VAL A 283 -6.33 3.33 2.96
C VAL A 283 -7.21 2.61 3.98
N GLY A 284 -6.74 1.51 4.57
CA GLY A 284 -7.49 0.74 5.57
C GLY A 284 -7.67 -0.74 5.23
N LYS A 285 -8.23 -1.50 6.18
CA LYS A 285 -8.61 -2.92 6.01
C LYS A 285 -10.08 -3.02 5.58
N ALA A 286 -10.50 -4.18 5.04
CA ALA A 286 -11.78 -4.43 4.36
C ALA A 286 -13.09 -4.02 5.10
N SER A 287 -13.04 -3.60 6.38
CA SER A 287 -14.19 -3.09 7.13
C SER A 287 -14.25 -1.57 7.25
N SER A 288 -13.20 -0.85 6.86
CA SER A 288 -13.09 0.62 6.98
C SER A 288 -12.21 1.16 5.85
N GLU A 289 -12.76 1.15 4.63
CA GLU A 289 -12.11 1.74 3.47
C GLU A 289 -12.17 3.27 3.56
N ILE A 290 -11.01 3.90 3.76
CA ILE A 290 -10.86 5.35 3.84
C ILE A 290 -10.21 5.86 2.56
N ARG A 291 -10.66 7.02 2.08
CA ARG A 291 -10.00 7.74 0.98
C ARG A 291 -9.76 9.18 1.40
N LEU A 292 -8.60 9.69 1.03
CA LEU A 292 -8.23 11.08 1.22
C LEU A 292 -8.56 11.85 -0.05
N TYR A 293 -9.22 12.99 0.11
CA TYR A 293 -9.58 13.87 -0.98
C TYR A 293 -8.79 15.16 -0.85
N PHE A 294 -8.20 15.61 -1.95
CA PHE A 294 -7.40 16.82 -2.01
C PHE A 294 -7.93 17.73 -3.11
N SER A 295 -7.61 19.02 -3.01
CA SER A 295 -7.81 19.98 -4.10
C SER A 295 -6.55 20.00 -4.98
N SER A 296 -6.69 19.68 -6.26
CA SER A 296 -5.60 19.66 -7.24
C SER A 296 -5.11 21.08 -7.53
N PRO A 297 -3.79 21.30 -7.58
CA PRO A 297 -3.27 22.49 -8.24
C PRO A 297 -3.53 22.37 -9.75
N ASN A 298 -3.97 23.49 -10.35
CA ASN A 298 -4.15 23.81 -11.77
C ASN A 298 -3.93 22.69 -12.83
N VAL A 299 -4.92 22.50 -13.71
CA VAL A 299 -4.95 21.54 -14.84
C VAL A 299 -3.70 21.58 -15.73
N GLN A 300 -3.08 22.73 -15.90
CA GLN A 300 -1.87 22.87 -16.71
C GLN A 300 -0.66 22.14 -16.10
N PHE A 301 -0.58 22.04 -14.78
CA PHE A 301 0.45 21.25 -14.10
C PHE A 301 0.25 19.75 -14.35
N VAL A 302 -1.00 19.30 -14.34
CA VAL A 302 -1.36 17.89 -14.56
C VAL A 302 -1.12 17.47 -16.01
N SER A 303 -1.36 18.35 -16.99
CA SER A 303 -1.11 18.02 -18.41
C SER A 303 0.38 17.98 -18.78
N GLU A 304 1.22 18.81 -18.15
CA GLU A 304 2.65 18.91 -18.44
C GLU A 304 3.51 17.80 -17.78
N MET A 305 3.03 17.18 -16.70
CA MET A 305 3.80 16.24 -15.87
C MET A 305 4.31 14.99 -16.61
N SER A 306 3.54 14.47 -17.57
CA SER A 306 3.87 13.23 -18.30
C SER A 306 4.60 13.47 -19.64
N ASN A 307 4.62 14.70 -20.17
CA ASN A 307 5.34 15.01 -21.41
C ASN A 307 6.86 14.84 -21.28
N ASN A 308 7.40 14.88 -20.05
CA ASN A 308 8.81 14.64 -19.79
C ASN A 308 9.17 13.15 -19.63
N GLY A 309 8.18 12.25 -19.49
CA GLY A 309 8.43 10.82 -19.21
C GLY A 309 8.64 9.95 -20.44
N VAL A 310 8.10 10.32 -21.60
CA VAL A 310 8.13 9.47 -22.81
C VAL A 310 9.25 9.85 -23.78
N ALA A 311 9.91 11.00 -23.58
CA ALA A 311 10.95 11.52 -24.49
C ALA A 311 12.41 11.30 -24.02
N SER A 312 12.66 10.74 -22.83
CA SER A 312 14.03 10.47 -22.34
C SER A 312 14.27 9.02 -21.96
N LEU A 313 14.24 8.12 -22.94
CA LEU A 313 14.94 6.84 -22.86
C LEU A 313 16.40 7.07 -23.28
N GLY A 314 17.19 7.63 -22.35
CA GLY A 314 18.62 7.87 -22.54
C GLY A 314 19.21 8.69 -21.41
N ASP A 315 20.05 8.05 -20.60
CA ASP A 315 21.00 8.59 -19.62
C ASP A 315 20.67 9.96 -18.99
N SER A 316 20.24 9.94 -17.73
CA SER A 316 20.90 10.71 -16.66
C SER A 316 20.18 10.54 -15.33
N ASN A 317 20.98 10.40 -14.25
CA ASN A 317 20.58 10.74 -12.89
C ASN A 317 19.83 12.07 -12.89
N MET A 318 18.54 12.06 -12.56
CA MET A 318 17.82 13.31 -12.31
C MET A 318 16.90 13.16 -11.10
N GLU A 319 17.26 13.94 -10.09
CA GLU A 319 16.54 14.25 -8.87
C GLU A 319 15.02 14.36 -9.10
N CYS A 320 14.21 13.80 -8.20
CA CYS A 320 12.79 14.13 -8.11
C CYS A 320 12.65 15.58 -7.62
N SER A 321 12.82 16.53 -8.54
CA SER A 321 12.57 17.95 -8.33
C SER A 321 11.06 18.22 -8.44
N LEU A 322 10.31 17.89 -7.39
CA LEU A 322 9.02 18.53 -7.16
C LEU A 322 9.29 20.02 -6.89
N HIS A 323 8.76 20.89 -7.77
CA HIS A 323 8.73 22.36 -7.73
C HIS A 323 9.77 23.16 -8.55
N GLN A 324 9.54 23.25 -9.86
CA GLN A 324 10.19 24.23 -10.76
C GLN A 324 9.56 25.65 -10.72
N LYS A 325 8.87 26.03 -9.64
CA LYS A 325 8.38 27.43 -9.43
C LYS A 325 9.20 28.25 -8.43
N LEU A 326 10.23 27.70 -7.81
CA LEU A 326 11.21 28.47 -7.03
C LEU A 326 12.40 28.86 -7.90
N SER A 327 12.11 29.56 -9.00
CA SER A 327 13.13 30.22 -9.83
C SER A 327 13.69 31.44 -9.09
N LYS A 328 14.78 31.21 -8.33
CA LYS A 328 15.98 32.05 -8.18
C LYS A 328 15.88 33.58 -7.98
N LYS A 329 14.73 34.17 -7.68
CA LYS A 329 14.66 35.57 -7.24
C LYS A 329 13.76 35.69 -6.01
N SER A 330 14.41 36.06 -4.90
CA SER A 330 13.82 36.44 -3.61
C SER A 330 13.55 35.33 -2.61
N LEU A 331 14.58 34.52 -2.27
CA LEU A 331 14.67 33.95 -0.92
C LEU A 331 15.38 34.97 -0.01
N MET A 332 14.63 35.98 0.41
CA MET A 332 14.91 36.66 1.67
C MET A 332 13.58 36.68 2.43
N HIS A 333 13.53 35.88 3.51
CA HIS A 333 12.49 35.86 4.53
C HIS A 333 11.10 35.26 4.20
N THR A 334 11.04 34.00 3.76
CA THR A 334 9.84 33.16 3.98
C THR A 334 10.24 31.71 4.33
N THR A 335 10.01 31.30 5.58
CA THR A 335 10.17 29.92 6.07
C THR A 335 8.94 29.09 5.65
N VAL A 336 8.95 28.59 4.41
CA VAL A 336 7.98 27.59 3.97
C VAL A 336 8.46 26.21 4.50
N PRO A 337 7.65 25.44 5.23
CA PRO A 337 8.03 24.09 5.65
C PRO A 337 8.22 23.19 4.42
N THR A 338 9.35 22.50 4.37
CA THR A 338 9.71 21.59 3.28
C THR A 338 9.52 20.15 3.72
N ALA A 339 8.91 19.33 2.85
CA ALA A 339 8.82 17.88 3.04
C ALA A 339 9.71 17.20 2.00
N VAL A 340 10.52 16.23 2.44
CA VAL A 340 11.45 15.48 1.57
C VAL A 340 11.30 14.00 1.90
N LEU A 341 11.13 13.17 0.86
CA LEU A 341 11.08 11.72 0.97
C LEU A 341 12.42 11.13 0.52
N TYR A 342 12.95 10.19 1.31
CA TYR A 342 14.19 9.49 1.03
C TYR A 342 13.91 7.99 0.89
N ASP A 343 14.45 7.38 -0.18
CA ASP A 343 14.55 5.93 -0.31
C ASP A 343 15.88 5.48 0.30
N GLY A 344 15.83 4.58 1.28
CA GLY A 344 17.01 4.14 2.03
C GLY A 344 16.66 3.21 3.19
N SER A 345 17.72 2.68 3.82
CA SER A 345 17.60 1.87 5.04
C SER A 345 17.88 2.72 6.27
N ILE A 346 17.16 2.46 7.36
CA ILE A 346 17.39 3.10 8.68
C ILE A 346 18.76 2.74 9.28
N THR A 347 19.40 1.67 8.79
CA THR A 347 20.76 1.25 9.20
C THR A 347 21.85 1.99 8.44
N ASP A 348 21.51 2.67 7.35
CA ASP A 348 22.47 3.34 6.48
C ASP A 348 22.46 4.83 6.78
N PHE A 349 23.55 5.33 7.36
CA PHE A 349 23.63 6.73 7.73
C PHE A 349 23.62 7.67 6.52
N ASP A 350 22.69 8.62 6.52
CA ASP A 350 22.61 9.72 5.56
C ASP A 350 22.90 11.05 6.27
N SER A 351 23.97 11.74 5.87
CA SER A 351 24.36 13.02 6.45
C SER A 351 23.30 14.11 6.34
N ARG A 352 22.35 14.00 5.41
CA ARG A 352 21.23 14.96 5.27
C ARG A 352 20.26 14.90 6.43
N LEU A 353 20.24 13.78 7.16
CA LEU A 353 19.36 13.51 8.30
C LEU A 353 20.07 13.70 9.65
N TYR A 354 21.28 14.28 9.65
CA TYR A 354 22.03 14.57 10.85
C TYR A 354 21.38 15.68 11.69
N ARG A 355 21.18 15.43 12.99
CA ARG A 355 20.71 16.38 14.02
C ARG A 355 19.34 17.01 13.75
N PHE A 356 18.37 16.19 13.35
CA PHE A 356 16.97 16.59 13.38
C PHE A 356 16.45 16.80 14.81
N ASP A 357 15.46 17.67 14.96
CA ASP A 357 14.85 17.95 16.26
C ASP A 357 14.11 16.72 16.81
N ILE A 358 13.37 16.04 15.95
CA ILE A 358 12.60 14.85 16.31
C ILE A 358 12.77 13.78 15.22
N GLY A 359 13.11 12.56 15.65
CA GLY A 359 13.02 11.34 14.84
C GLY A 359 11.94 10.42 15.41
N THR A 360 11.19 9.74 14.54
CA THR A 360 10.17 8.77 14.94
C THR A 360 10.37 7.45 14.20
N CYS A 361 10.25 6.34 14.92
CA CYS A 361 10.30 4.98 14.39
C CYS A 361 9.13 4.21 15.00
N LEU A 362 7.99 4.27 14.33
CA LEU A 362 6.72 3.78 14.85
C LEU A 362 6.40 2.43 14.22
N GLU A 363 6.41 1.36 15.03
CA GLU A 363 6.14 -0.01 14.59
C GLU A 363 7.09 -0.44 13.44
N VAL A 364 8.40 -0.22 13.65
CA VAL A 364 9.45 -0.47 12.63
C VAL A 364 10.37 -1.60 13.04
N ILE A 365 10.82 -1.59 14.30
CA ILE A 365 11.93 -2.46 14.74
C ILE A 365 11.55 -3.94 14.69
N GLU A 366 10.28 -4.29 14.88
CA GLU A 366 9.78 -5.67 14.81
C GLU A 366 9.77 -6.27 13.39
N HIS A 367 9.94 -5.45 12.35
CA HIS A 367 9.99 -5.90 10.96
C HIS A 367 11.41 -6.26 10.48
N VAL A 368 12.42 -6.02 11.30
CA VAL A 368 13.80 -6.40 11.04
C VAL A 368 14.26 -7.50 11.99
N GLU A 369 15.31 -8.24 11.63
CA GLU A 369 15.90 -9.22 12.55
C GLU A 369 16.38 -8.53 13.83
N GLU A 370 16.34 -9.22 14.98
CA GLU A 370 16.57 -8.62 16.30
C GLU A 370 17.98 -7.97 16.42
N GLU A 371 18.99 -8.56 15.79
CA GLU A 371 20.35 -7.98 15.73
C GLU A 371 20.38 -6.67 14.90
N GLN A 372 19.55 -6.58 13.86
CA GLN A 372 19.43 -5.38 13.02
C GLN A 372 18.70 -4.26 13.77
N ALA A 373 17.70 -4.58 14.60
CA ALA A 373 17.05 -3.59 15.47
C ALA A 373 18.06 -2.98 16.48
N SER A 374 18.98 -3.80 17.00
CA SER A 374 20.05 -3.32 17.87
C SER A 374 21.05 -2.44 17.13
N LEU A 375 21.47 -2.85 15.92
CA LEU A 375 22.33 -2.03 15.06
C LEU A 375 21.67 -0.69 14.70
N PHE A 376 20.38 -0.71 14.36
CA PHE A 376 19.59 0.48 14.09
C PHE A 376 19.63 1.47 15.27
N GLY A 377 19.37 1.00 16.50
CA GLY A 377 19.38 1.86 17.68
C GLY A 377 20.74 2.53 17.89
N ASP A 378 21.82 1.78 17.66
CA ASP A 378 23.17 2.32 17.68
C ASP A 378 23.41 3.38 16.60
N VAL A 379 23.03 3.13 15.34
CA VAL A 379 23.24 4.06 14.23
C VAL A 379 22.42 5.35 14.42
N VAL A 380 21.17 5.26 14.86
CA VAL A 380 20.32 6.44 15.05
C VAL A 380 20.84 7.35 16.15
N LEU A 381 21.22 6.80 17.30
CA LEU A 381 21.68 7.62 18.41
C LEU A 381 23.14 8.11 18.26
N SER A 382 24.00 7.36 17.57
CA SER A 382 25.42 7.73 17.37
C SER A 382 25.70 8.57 16.12
N SER A 383 24.97 8.31 15.03
CA SER A 383 25.26 8.89 13.72
C SER A 383 24.22 9.93 13.35
N PHE A 384 22.91 9.59 13.39
CA PHE A 384 21.85 10.56 13.08
C PHE A 384 21.68 11.60 14.18
N CYS A 385 21.89 11.23 15.44
CA CYS A 385 21.89 12.12 16.61
C CYS A 385 20.69 13.06 16.67
N PRO A 386 19.43 12.60 16.69
CA PRO A 386 18.28 13.50 16.83
C PRO A 386 18.22 14.11 18.24
N THR A 387 17.55 15.26 18.42
CA THR A 387 17.34 15.84 19.76
C THR A 387 16.38 14.98 20.58
N VAL A 388 15.31 14.48 19.95
CA VAL A 388 14.36 13.50 20.50
C VAL A 388 14.20 12.34 19.52
N LEU A 389 14.24 11.11 20.01
CA LEU A 389 13.87 9.92 19.23
C LEU A 389 12.69 9.23 19.91
N ILE A 390 11.63 8.93 19.16
CA ILE A 390 10.47 8.16 19.63
C ILE A 390 10.46 6.82 18.91
N VAL A 391 10.53 5.73 19.66
CA VAL A 391 10.44 4.36 19.13
C VAL A 391 9.20 3.69 19.70
N SER A 392 8.37 3.09 18.85
CA SER A 392 7.27 2.22 19.28
C SER A 392 7.41 0.81 18.71
N THR A 393 6.90 -0.16 19.45
CA THR A 393 6.82 -1.56 19.03
C THR A 393 5.69 -2.28 19.79
N PRO A 394 5.15 -3.39 19.29
CA PRO A 394 4.17 -4.18 20.02
C PRO A 394 4.67 -4.68 21.38
N ASN A 395 3.77 -4.74 22.37
CA ASN A 395 4.01 -5.42 23.64
C ASN A 395 3.53 -6.87 23.57
N TYR A 396 4.44 -7.83 23.56
CA TYR A 396 4.11 -9.26 23.51
C TYR A 396 3.18 -9.72 24.65
N GLU A 397 3.32 -9.12 25.84
CA GLU A 397 2.53 -9.47 27.04
C GLU A 397 1.03 -9.18 26.88
N TYR A 398 0.66 -8.31 25.93
CA TYR A 398 -0.73 -7.94 25.66
C TYR A 398 -1.40 -8.85 24.60
N ASN A 399 -0.64 -9.75 23.95
CA ASN A 399 -1.16 -10.69 22.94
C ASN A 399 -2.30 -11.59 23.42
N PRO A 400 -2.27 -12.17 24.64
CA PRO A 400 -3.35 -13.03 25.12
C PRO A 400 -4.71 -12.32 25.16
N ILE A 401 -4.73 -11.02 25.48
CA ILE A 401 -5.96 -10.20 25.51
C ILE A 401 -6.54 -10.06 24.11
N LEU A 402 -5.70 -9.71 23.13
CA LEU A 402 -6.13 -9.56 21.75
C LEU A 402 -6.64 -10.89 21.17
N GLN A 403 -5.95 -12.00 21.45
CA GLN A 403 -6.36 -13.31 20.96
C GLN A 403 -7.68 -13.79 21.58
N ARG A 404 -7.91 -13.52 22.87
CA ARG A 404 -9.19 -13.80 23.53
C ARG A 404 -10.33 -12.96 22.95
N SER A 405 -10.07 -11.70 22.62
CA SER A 405 -11.07 -10.81 22.00
C SER A 405 -11.43 -11.17 20.55
N ALA A 406 -10.54 -11.84 19.81
CA ALA A 406 -10.72 -12.19 18.41
C ALA A 406 -11.53 -13.50 18.18
N MET A 407 -11.83 -14.26 19.24
CA MET A 407 -12.50 -15.57 19.17
C MET A 407 -13.65 -15.66 20.19
N PRO A 408 -14.88 -15.19 19.86
CA PRO A 408 -15.98 -15.17 20.83
C PRO A 408 -16.60 -16.56 21.12
N ASN A 409 -16.31 -17.59 20.32
CA ASN A 409 -17.09 -18.84 20.28
C ASN A 409 -16.30 -20.13 20.55
N LYS A 410 -15.23 -20.09 21.36
CA LYS A 410 -14.62 -21.32 21.88
C LYS A 410 -14.78 -21.36 23.39
N GLU A 411 -15.80 -22.08 23.82
CA GLU A 411 -16.01 -22.50 25.20
C GLU A 411 -14.74 -23.19 25.73
N GLU A 412 -14.43 -22.84 26.98
CA GLU A 412 -13.49 -23.44 27.94
C GLU A 412 -12.87 -24.79 27.53
N GLU A 413 -11.69 -24.72 26.89
CA GLU A 413 -10.74 -25.84 26.85
C GLU A 413 -9.64 -25.59 27.91
N PRO A 414 -9.22 -26.58 28.71
CA PRO A 414 -8.33 -26.37 29.85
C PRO A 414 -6.95 -25.83 29.45
N GLU A 415 -6.45 -24.87 30.24
CA GLU A 415 -5.23 -24.07 30.04
C GLU A 415 -3.90 -24.84 30.20
N GLU A 416 -3.72 -26.04 29.62
CA GLU A 416 -2.48 -26.82 29.81
C GLU A 416 -1.73 -27.22 28.53
N ASN A 417 -2.08 -26.70 27.34
CA ASN A 417 -1.30 -27.02 26.14
C ASN A 417 -1.35 -25.97 25.00
N THR A 418 -1.26 -24.69 25.32
CA THR A 418 -1.00 -23.65 24.30
C THR A 418 0.51 -23.47 24.12
N GLY A 419 1.02 -23.90 22.97
CA GLY A 419 2.36 -23.52 22.51
C GLY A 419 2.55 -21.98 22.47
N PRO A 420 3.77 -21.48 22.19
CA PRO A 420 4.07 -20.06 22.25
C PRO A 420 3.02 -19.23 21.49
N CYS A 421 2.56 -18.16 22.14
CA CYS A 421 1.57 -17.24 21.61
C CYS A 421 2.07 -16.70 20.26
N LYS A 422 1.30 -16.88 19.19
CA LYS A 422 1.69 -16.38 17.86
C LYS A 422 1.80 -14.86 17.90
N PHE A 423 2.80 -14.30 17.23
CA PHE A 423 2.91 -12.86 17.00
C PHE A 423 1.61 -12.29 16.41
N ARG A 424 1.33 -11.03 16.72
CA ARG A 424 0.11 -10.33 16.27
C ARG A 424 0.03 -10.23 14.75
N ASN A 425 1.18 -10.24 14.10
CA ASN A 425 1.32 -10.16 12.65
C ASN A 425 2.31 -11.22 12.17
N HIS A 426 2.02 -11.82 11.02
CA HIS A 426 2.89 -12.84 10.42
C HIS A 426 4.23 -12.27 9.91
N ASP A 427 4.31 -10.95 9.73
CA ASP A 427 5.49 -10.27 9.18
C ASP A 427 6.49 -9.86 10.27
N HIS A 428 6.11 -9.92 11.55
CA HIS A 428 7.01 -9.61 12.66
C HIS A 428 8.10 -10.69 12.78
N LYS A 429 9.34 -10.25 12.96
CA LYS A 429 10.50 -11.11 13.23
C LYS A 429 10.62 -11.44 14.71
N PHE A 430 10.25 -10.50 15.57
CA PHE A 430 10.20 -10.64 17.01
C PHE A 430 9.08 -9.77 17.60
N GLU A 431 8.69 -10.05 18.85
CA GLU A 431 7.86 -9.16 19.66
C GLU A 431 8.41 -9.18 21.08
N TRP A 432 8.77 -8.01 21.60
CA TRP A 432 9.39 -7.90 22.93
C TRP A 432 8.34 -7.75 24.04
N THR A 433 8.66 -8.29 25.22
CA THR A 433 8.00 -7.92 26.47
C THR A 433 8.42 -6.51 26.91
N ARG A 434 7.72 -5.92 27.88
CA ARG A 434 8.14 -4.64 28.49
C ARG A 434 9.56 -4.70 29.02
N ALA A 435 9.93 -5.79 29.69
CA ALA A 435 11.26 -5.96 30.25
C ALA A 435 12.37 -6.00 29.18
N GLN A 436 12.14 -6.72 28.08
CA GLN A 436 13.10 -6.78 26.96
C GLN A 436 13.27 -5.42 26.30
N PHE A 437 12.16 -4.74 26.00
CA PHE A 437 12.19 -3.41 25.39
C PHE A 437 12.86 -2.36 26.28
N GLN A 438 12.55 -2.38 27.59
CA GLN A 438 13.16 -1.47 28.56
C GLN A 438 14.67 -1.72 28.71
N HIS A 439 15.10 -2.97 28.75
CA HIS A 439 16.52 -3.31 28.84
C HIS A 439 17.28 -2.80 27.60
N TRP A 440 16.77 -3.09 26.40
CA TRP A 440 17.35 -2.62 25.14
C TRP A 440 17.45 -1.10 25.09
N ALA A 441 16.35 -0.40 25.37
CA ALA A 441 16.30 1.05 25.29
C ALA A 441 17.18 1.73 26.35
N THR A 442 17.23 1.21 27.58
CA THR A 442 18.08 1.75 28.65
C THR A 442 19.56 1.60 28.30
N GLY A 443 19.97 0.44 27.79
CA GLY A 443 21.35 0.21 27.36
C GLY A 443 21.79 1.15 26.23
N LEU A 444 20.90 1.43 25.27
CA LEU A 444 21.16 2.41 24.21
C LEU A 444 21.25 3.84 24.75
N ALA A 445 20.36 4.23 25.67
CA ALA A 445 20.34 5.56 26.25
C ALA A 445 21.65 5.86 27.00
N GLU A 446 22.10 4.92 27.84
CA GLU A 446 23.37 5.02 28.58
C GLU A 446 24.58 5.10 27.64
N LYS A 447 24.60 4.26 26.59
CA LYS A 447 25.71 4.18 25.64
C LYS A 447 25.90 5.46 24.83
N HIS A 448 24.81 6.16 24.48
CA HIS A 448 24.84 7.29 23.55
C HIS A 448 24.56 8.65 24.20
N ASN A 449 24.54 8.73 25.54
CA ASN A 449 24.28 9.96 26.30
C ASN A 449 22.87 10.55 26.05
N TYR A 450 21.86 9.68 26.08
CA TYR A 450 20.43 10.04 26.06
C TYR A 450 19.78 9.65 27.40
N SER A 451 18.71 10.34 27.78
CA SER A 451 17.75 9.83 28.77
C SER A 451 16.62 9.11 28.05
N VAL A 452 15.99 8.11 28.67
CA VAL A 452 14.83 7.41 28.09
C VAL A 452 13.65 7.41 29.04
N GLU A 453 12.46 7.70 28.51
CA GLU A 453 11.17 7.62 29.20
C GLU A 453 10.29 6.57 28.52
N PHE A 454 9.56 5.76 29.30
CA PHE A 454 8.69 4.70 28.78
C PHE A 454 7.22 5.09 28.89
N SER A 455 6.45 4.83 27.84
CA SER A 455 5.02 5.06 27.75
C SER A 455 4.38 4.02 26.81
N GLY A 456 3.14 4.22 26.39
CA GLY A 456 2.48 3.37 25.40
C GLY A 456 1.06 3.81 25.07
N VAL A 457 0.43 3.07 24.16
CA VAL A 457 -0.96 3.30 23.72
C VAL A 457 -1.74 1.98 23.64
N GLY A 458 -3.06 2.07 23.84
CA GLY A 458 -3.99 0.95 23.81
C GLY A 458 -4.04 0.19 25.14
N GLY A 459 -5.09 0.42 25.94
CA GLY A 459 -5.23 -0.10 27.31
C GLY A 459 -5.14 0.99 28.37
N SER A 460 -5.30 0.62 29.65
CA SER A 460 -5.25 1.56 30.80
C SER A 460 -3.83 1.82 31.31
N GLY A 461 -2.82 1.10 30.82
CA GLY A 461 -1.46 1.12 31.36
C GLY A 461 -1.26 0.24 32.60
N GLU A 462 -2.33 -0.34 33.13
CA GLU A 462 -2.30 -1.41 34.14
C GLU A 462 -1.97 -2.77 33.50
N GLU A 463 -1.56 -3.77 34.31
CA GLU A 463 -1.19 -5.11 33.83
C GLU A 463 -2.16 -5.64 32.75
N PRO A 464 -1.68 -6.06 31.55
CA PRO A 464 -0.28 -6.33 31.15
C PRO A 464 0.47 -5.13 30.52
N GLY A 465 0.01 -3.90 30.79
CA GLY A 465 0.53 -2.66 30.23
C GLY A 465 -0.19 -2.24 28.96
N PHE A 466 0.45 -1.37 28.17
CA PHE A 466 -0.08 -0.91 26.89
C PHE A 466 0.08 -1.96 25.79
N ALA A 467 -0.82 -1.93 24.80
CA ALA A 467 -0.79 -2.78 23.62
C ALA A 467 0.43 -2.47 22.75
N SER A 468 0.74 -1.19 22.52
CA SER A 468 2.02 -0.75 21.94
C SER A 468 2.82 0.00 22.99
N GLN A 469 4.08 -0.37 23.15
CA GLN A 469 5.02 0.23 24.08
C GLN A 469 5.90 1.25 23.35
N ILE A 470 6.21 2.35 24.02
CA ILE A 470 6.91 3.52 23.45
C ILE A 470 8.10 3.87 24.35
N ALA A 471 9.26 4.10 23.73
CA ALA A 471 10.44 4.67 24.36
C ALA A 471 10.74 6.04 23.74
N VAL A 472 10.86 7.06 24.59
CA VAL A 472 11.19 8.44 24.21
C VAL A 472 12.60 8.75 24.68
N PHE A 473 13.55 8.78 23.75
CA PHE A 473 14.92 9.16 24.02
C PHE A 473 15.08 10.67 23.87
N ARG A 474 15.75 11.32 24.83
CA ARG A 474 16.10 12.74 24.78
C ARG A 474 17.60 12.91 24.93
N ARG A 475 18.24 13.61 24.00
CA ARG A 475 19.69 13.82 24.06
C ARG A 475 20.05 14.66 25.28
N MET A 476 20.97 14.17 26.11
CA MET A 476 21.42 14.93 27.27
C MET A 476 22.38 16.04 26.83
N ALA A 477 22.28 17.21 27.46
CA ALA A 477 23.24 18.27 27.27
C ALA A 477 24.64 17.76 27.69
N PRO A 478 25.73 18.18 27.01
CA PRO A 478 27.06 17.85 27.49
C PRO A 478 27.21 18.40 28.91
N SER A 479 27.61 17.55 29.85
CA SER A 479 27.96 17.96 31.20
C SER A 479 29.05 19.03 31.10
N GLN A 480 28.77 20.24 31.58
CA GLN A 480 29.81 21.22 31.83
C GLN A 480 30.75 20.61 32.88
N GLU A 481 31.94 20.18 32.46
CA GLU A 481 33.02 19.96 33.39
C GLU A 481 33.29 21.28 34.11
N VAL A 482 33.00 21.31 35.41
CA VAL A 482 33.35 22.41 36.29
C VAL A 482 34.87 22.44 36.35
N CYS A 483 35.49 23.36 35.60
CA CYS A 483 36.89 23.73 35.81
C CYS A 483 37.03 24.24 37.25
N GLN A 484 37.52 23.39 38.16
CA GLN A 484 37.98 23.84 39.46
C GLN A 484 39.21 24.71 39.23
N ASP A 485 39.01 26.02 39.30
CA ASP A 485 40.08 27.01 39.31
C ASP A 485 40.93 26.79 40.58
N GLY A 486 42.11 26.22 40.39
CA GLY A 486 43.11 26.02 41.43
C GLY A 486 43.70 27.36 41.84
N GLY A 487 42.98 28.10 42.67
CA GLY A 487 43.47 29.30 43.34
C GLY A 487 44.68 28.97 44.22
N LYS A 488 45.88 29.31 43.75
CA LYS A 488 47.07 29.43 44.59
C LYS A 488 46.89 30.62 45.53
N ASN A 489 46.80 30.34 46.82
CA ASN A 489 46.98 31.34 47.86
C ASN A 489 48.44 31.80 47.92
N VAL A 490 48.55 33.09 48.25
CA VAL A 490 49.71 33.94 48.60
C VAL A 490 50.91 33.23 49.18
#